data_AF-A0A0D0DMV0-F1
#
_entry.id   AF-A0A0D0DMV0-F1
#
_cell.length_a   1.000
_cell.length_b   1.000
_cell.length_c   1.000
_cell.angle_alpha   90.00
_cell.angle_beta   90.00
_cell.angle_gamma   90.00
#
_symmetry.space_group_name_H-M   'P 1'
#
loop_
_entity.id
_entity.type
_entity.pdbx_description
1 polymer ?
#
loop_
_entity_poly.entity_id
_entity_poly.type
_entity_poly.pdbx_seq_one_letter_code
_entity_poly.pdbx_strand_id
1 'polypeptide(L)' 'PTARKIFRVPLVSLGPHHEWSGDGHGKLTAIGFPIWAVRDVFSGKWLGMWVLPNNRCGASIAYLYLSLVSRYSGKIELMN' A
#
# COMPACT_ATOMS: atom_id res chain seq x y z
N PRO A 1 -24.68 -0.03 13.65
CA PRO A 1 -24.47 0.10 15.12
C PRO A 1 -23.59 -1.00 15.75
N THR A 2 -23.37 -2.14 15.10
CA THR A 2 -22.57 -3.29 15.58
C THR A 2 -21.07 -3.24 15.23
N ALA A 3 -20.59 -2.18 14.57
CA ALA A 3 -19.19 -2.09 14.19
C ALA A 3 -18.29 -1.87 15.42
N ARG A 4 -17.16 -2.58 15.49
CA ARG A 4 -16.15 -2.43 16.54
C ARG A 4 -15.70 -0.96 16.59
N LYS A 5 -15.78 -0.35 17.78
CA LYS A 5 -15.29 1.01 17.99
C LYS A 5 -13.76 0.98 17.95
N ILE A 6 -13.17 1.60 16.93
CA ILE A 6 -11.72 1.68 16.76
C ILE A 6 -11.23 2.90 17.53
N PHE A 7 -10.31 2.70 18.46
CA PHE A 7 -9.61 3.80 19.12
C PHE A 7 -8.67 4.46 18.11
N ARG A 8 -8.87 5.76 17.85
CA ARG A 8 -8.08 6.52 16.87
C ARG A 8 -7.12 7.44 17.62
N VAL A 9 -5.84 7.36 17.28
CA VAL A 9 -4.82 8.32 17.68
C VAL A 9 -4.53 9.26 16.50
N PRO A 10 -4.05 10.50 16.76
CA PRO A 10 -3.53 11.34 15.70
C PRO A 10 -2.45 10.59 14.92
N LEU A 11 -2.55 10.64 13.61
CA LEU A 11 -1.53 10.10 12.72
C LEU A 11 -0.31 11.02 12.77
N VAL A 12 0.82 10.50 13.26
CA VAL A 12 2.08 11.25 13.40
C VAL A 12 3.12 10.64 12.47
N SER A 13 3.53 11.39 11.43
CA SER A 13 4.61 10.99 10.54
C SER A 13 5.69 12.08 10.51
N LEU A 14 6.95 11.70 10.72
CA LEU A 14 8.06 12.62 10.96
C LEU A 14 8.64 13.25 9.68
N GLY A 15 8.27 12.73 8.50
CA GLY A 15 8.76 13.21 7.21
C GLY A 15 8.43 12.25 6.07
N PRO A 16 8.78 12.61 4.82
CA PRO A 16 8.59 11.73 3.68
C PRO A 16 9.27 10.36 3.89
N HIS A 17 8.59 9.29 3.50
CA HIS A 17 9.03 7.90 3.66
C HIS A 17 9.21 7.40 5.10
N HIS A 18 8.77 8.15 6.12
CA HIS A 18 8.74 7.65 7.51
C HIS A 18 7.70 6.55 7.72
N GLU A 19 6.55 6.65 7.06
CA GLU A 19 5.47 5.66 7.12
C GLU A 19 4.72 5.61 5.80
N TRP A 20 4.36 4.41 5.34
CA TRP A 20 3.53 4.19 4.15
C TRP A 20 2.22 3.50 4.53
N SER A 21 1.12 3.93 3.94
CA SER A 21 -0.19 3.29 4.08
C SER A 21 -0.50 2.52 2.81
N GLY A 22 -0.65 1.20 2.92
CA GLY A 22 -1.09 0.31 1.85
C GLY A 22 -2.50 -0.24 2.11
N ASP A 23 -3.37 -0.24 1.11
CA ASP A 23 -4.73 -0.76 1.23
C ASP A 23 -5.26 -1.36 -0.08
N GLY A 24 -6.17 -2.33 0.06
CA GLY A 24 -6.88 -2.97 -1.05
C GLY A 24 -8.23 -2.30 -1.32
N HIS A 25 -8.42 -1.84 -2.56
CA HIS A 25 -9.69 -1.26 -3.01
C HIS A 25 -10.52 -2.27 -3.82
N GLY A 26 -11.65 -2.72 -3.25
CA GLY A 26 -12.50 -3.75 -3.83
C GLY A 26 -13.72 -3.27 -4.64
N LYS A 27 -13.93 -1.96 -4.82
CA LYS A 27 -15.17 -1.47 -5.48
C LYS A 27 -15.27 -1.88 -6.96
N LEU A 28 -14.13 -2.10 -7.61
CA LEU A 28 -14.05 -2.52 -9.01
C LEU A 28 -13.87 -4.05 -9.16
N THR A 29 -13.91 -4.81 -8.06
CA THR A 29 -13.79 -6.27 -8.10
C THR A 29 -14.91 -6.90 -8.94
N ALA A 30 -16.12 -6.33 -8.93
CA ALA A 30 -17.25 -6.84 -9.70
C ALA A 30 -17.02 -6.87 -11.22
N ILE A 31 -16.12 -6.02 -11.72
CA ILE A 31 -15.73 -5.96 -13.14
C ILE A 31 -14.32 -6.52 -13.38
N GLY A 32 -13.74 -7.22 -12.40
CA GLY A 32 -12.43 -7.88 -12.55
C GLY A 32 -11.21 -6.99 -12.30
N PHE A 33 -11.38 -5.79 -11.73
CA PHE A 33 -10.28 -4.85 -11.46
C PHE A 33 -10.07 -4.53 -9.97
N PRO A 34 -9.84 -5.50 -9.07
CA PRO A 34 -9.40 -5.18 -7.71
C PRO A 34 -8.11 -4.37 -7.74
N ILE A 35 -7.98 -3.37 -6.87
CA ILE A 35 -6.79 -2.53 -6.81
C ILE A 35 -6.11 -2.73 -5.46
N TRP A 36 -4.78 -2.66 -5.43
CA TRP A 36 -4.00 -2.41 -4.24
C TRP A 36 -3.11 -1.19 -4.47
N ALA A 37 -3.03 -0.29 -3.48
CA ALA A 37 -2.31 0.98 -3.62
C ALA A 37 -1.55 1.32 -2.34
N VAL A 38 -0.44 2.07 -2.50
CA VAL A 38 0.38 2.57 -1.40
C VAL A 38 0.60 4.07 -1.57
N ARG A 39 0.46 4.81 -0.47
CA ARG A 39 0.81 6.23 -0.39
C ARG A 39 1.76 6.49 0.77
N ASP A 40 2.61 7.49 0.57
CA ASP A 40 3.36 8.09 1.66
C ASP A 40 2.41 8.80 2.62
N VAL A 41 2.55 8.53 3.92
CA VAL A 41 1.64 9.05 4.94
C VAL A 41 1.85 10.55 5.15
N PHE A 42 3.10 11.01 5.16
CA PHE A 42 3.46 12.41 5.40
C PHE A 42 3.01 13.34 4.27
N SER A 43 3.40 13.03 3.04
CA SER A 43 3.12 13.87 1.86
C SER A 43 1.78 13.56 1.20
N GLY A 44 1.17 12.40 1.48
CA GLY A 44 -0.01 11.91 0.78
C GLY A 44 0.24 11.43 -0.65
N LYS A 45 1.49 11.46 -1.13
CA LYS A 45 1.85 11.08 -2.50
C LYS A 45 1.64 9.58 -2.72
N TRP A 46 0.99 9.22 -3.85
CA TRP A 46 0.92 7.84 -4.30
C TRP A 46 2.31 7.33 -4.69
N LEU A 47 2.73 6.23 -4.08
CA LEU A 47 4.00 5.56 -4.37
C LEU A 47 3.81 4.49 -5.44
N GLY A 48 2.63 3.87 -5.47
CA GLY A 48 2.18 2.99 -6.54
C GLY A 48 0.74 2.52 -6.36
N MET A 49 0.15 2.07 -7.46
CA MET A 49 -1.23 1.56 -7.53
C MET A 49 -1.31 0.53 -8.65
N TRP A 50 -1.83 -0.65 -8.34
CA TRP A 50 -1.86 -1.78 -9.27
C TRP A 50 -3.22 -2.45 -9.27
N VAL A 51 -3.70 -2.79 -10.45
CA VAL A 51 -4.77 -3.76 -10.62
C VAL A 51 -4.20 -5.15 -10.36
N LEU A 52 -4.89 -5.95 -9.54
CA LEU A 52 -4.50 -7.31 -9.19
C LEU A 52 -5.67 -8.26 -9.41
N PRO A 53 -5.42 -9.52 -9.82
CA PRO A 53 -6.46 -10.55 -9.83
C PRO A 53 -7.10 -10.77 -8.45
N ASN A 54 -6.32 -10.56 -7.38
CA ASN A 54 -6.76 -10.61 -6.00
C ASN A 54 -5.93 -9.65 -5.14
N ASN A 55 -6.55 -8.53 -4.72
CA ASN A 55 -5.91 -7.53 -3.86
C ASN A 55 -5.80 -7.92 -2.37
N ARG A 56 -6.13 -9.18 -2.03
CA ARG A 56 -5.93 -9.77 -0.70
C ARG A 56 -4.86 -10.87 -0.71
N CYS A 57 -4.26 -11.16 -1.87
CA CYS A 57 -3.17 -12.14 -1.96
C CYS A 57 -1.91 -11.59 -1.28
N GLY A 58 -1.54 -12.17 -0.14
CA GLY A 58 -0.38 -11.73 0.65
C GLY A 58 0.93 -11.72 -0.14
N ALA A 59 1.13 -12.71 -1.03
CA ALA A 59 2.33 -12.79 -1.85
C ALA A 59 2.43 -11.63 -2.86
N SER A 60 1.32 -11.29 -3.53
CA SER A 60 1.26 -10.15 -4.44
C SER A 60 1.51 -8.83 -3.70
N ILE A 61 0.91 -8.66 -2.53
CA ILE A 61 1.09 -7.47 -1.68
C ILE A 61 2.56 -7.34 -1.24
N ALA A 62 3.16 -8.43 -0.74
CA ALA A 62 4.55 -8.45 -0.31
C ALA A 62 5.51 -8.12 -1.46
N TYR A 63 5.29 -8.70 -2.64
CA TYR A 63 6.09 -8.40 -3.83
C TYR A 63 6.04 -6.91 -4.21
N LEU A 64 4.83 -6.31 -4.24
CA LEU A 64 4.68 -4.90 -4.58
C LEU A 64 5.29 -3.98 -3.52
N TYR A 65 5.12 -4.31 -2.24
CA TYR A 65 5.78 -3.59 -1.15
C TYR A 65 7.31 -3.63 -1.29
N LEU A 66 7.90 -4.82 -1.50
CA LEU A 66 9.34 -4.97 -1.70
C LEU A 66 9.83 -4.23 -2.94
N SER A 67 9.04 -4.21 -4.02
CA SER A 67 9.34 -3.43 -5.23
C SER A 67 9.41 -1.93 -4.93
N LEU A 68 8.51 -1.41 -4.09
CA LEU A 68 8.55 -0.02 -3.63
C LEU A 68 9.77 0.25 -2.74
N VAL A 69 10.09 -0.63 -1.81
CA VAL A 69 11.29 -0.50 -0.96
C VAL A 69 12.56 -0.48 -1.82
N SER A 70 12.70 -1.41 -2.76
CA SER A 70 13.84 -1.43 -3.69
C SER A 70 13.95 -0.11 -4.48
N ARG A 71 12.82 0.41 -4.97
CA ARG A 71 12.77 1.66 -5.75
C ARG A 71 13.09 2.92 -4.95
N TYR A 72 12.56 3.06 -3.73
CA TYR A 72 12.60 4.32 -2.97
C TYR A 72 13.65 4.34 -1.85
N SER A 73 14.10 3.19 -1.35
CA SER A 73 15.12 3.09 -0.30
C SER A 73 16.55 2.92 -0.86
N GLY A 74 16.71 2.90 -2.19
CA GLY A 74 18.02 2.95 -2.85
C GLY A 74 18.90 1.69 -2.69
N LYS A 75 18.36 0.57 -2.19
CA LYS A 75 19.06 -0.73 -2.10
C LYS A 75 18.07 -1.89 -2.27
N ILE A 76 18.07 -2.54 -3.43
CA ILE A 76 18.86 -3.73 -3.76
C ILE A 76 18.79 -3.84 -5.28
N GLU A 77 19.93 -3.71 -5.97
CA GLU A 77 20.12 -4.25 -7.30
C GLU A 77 19.94 -5.76 -7.20
N LEU A 78 18.74 -6.26 -7.48
CA LEU A 78 18.62 -7.64 -7.93
C LEU A 78 19.07 -7.60 -9.38
N MET A 79 20.36 -7.91 -9.56
CA MET A 79 20.99 -8.21 -10.83
C MET A 79 20.05 -9.09 -11.66
N ASN A 80 19.71 -8.61 -12.86
CA ASN A 80 19.31 -9.49 -13.95
C ASN A 80 20.51 -10.33 -14.38
#